data_AF-A0A1M2YGP4-F1
#
_entry.id   AF-A0A1M2YGP4-F1
#
_cell.length_a   1.000
_cell.length_b   1.000
_cell.length_c   1.000
_cell.angle_alpha   90.00
_cell.angle_beta   90.00
_cell.angle_gamma   90.00
#
_symmetry.space_group_name_H-M   'P 1'
#
loop_
_entity.id
_entity.type
_entity.pdbx_description
1 polymer ?
#
loop_
_entity_poly.entity_id
_entity_poly.type
_entity_poly.pdbx_seq_one_letter_code
_entity_poly.pdbx_strand_id
1 'polypeptide(L)'
;MYGDLLAAQKDSKTSINGEEPWIKNPIPVQSQNNRESNDNAKTSLFGPLFLWALVIIIGIVLEVVIPALLGKSYASSAASYKAIGNYILALPGVIILPLIISVWIGHRVGEKSSSVANALKSGLLNGVYASIVYGVIIFVAQLMLKYTTSYALTTSFLLRYVVAIPMAIVIVFTIIIAVLNEMRH
;
A
#
# COMPACT_ATOMS: atom_id res chain seq x y z
N MET A 1 -31.31 72.54 2.72
CA MET A 1 -30.15 71.98 3.44
C MET A 1 -30.54 70.56 3.81
N TYR A 2 -29.91 69.55 3.19
CA TYR A 2 -30.13 68.10 3.38
C TYR A 2 -31.58 67.58 3.22
N GLY A 3 -31.83 66.89 2.09
CA GLY A 3 -33.14 66.56 1.57
C GLY A 3 -33.63 65.16 1.92
N ASP A 4 -34.73 65.13 2.65
CA ASP A 4 -35.71 64.05 2.66
C ASP A 4 -36.67 64.26 1.47
N LEU A 5 -36.54 63.40 0.45
CA LEU A 5 -37.37 63.35 -0.75
C LEU A 5 -37.36 61.87 -1.18
N LEU A 6 -38.44 61.12 -1.34
CA LEU A 6 -39.83 61.45 -1.62
C LEU A 6 -40.70 60.28 -1.19
N ALA A 7 -41.77 60.61 -0.48
CA ALA A 7 -42.99 59.83 -0.50
C ALA A 7 -43.80 60.17 -1.76
N ALA A 8 -44.51 59.16 -2.27
CA ALA A 8 -45.71 59.23 -3.11
C ALA A 8 -45.58 59.53 -4.62
N GLN A 9 -45.74 58.46 -5.40
CA GLN A 9 -46.59 58.37 -6.61
C GLN A 9 -46.66 56.87 -6.95
N LYS A 10 -47.73 56.10 -6.72
CA LYS A 10 -49.15 56.23 -7.10
C LYS A 10 -49.34 56.48 -8.60
N ASP A 11 -49.14 55.41 -9.37
CA ASP A 11 -49.70 55.10 -10.69
C ASP A 11 -49.45 53.58 -10.87
N SER A 12 -50.28 52.71 -11.44
CA SER A 12 -51.66 52.73 -11.89
C SER A 12 -52.04 51.25 -12.14
N LYS A 13 -53.33 50.92 -12.02
CA LYS A 13 -54.08 49.90 -12.80
C LYS A 13 -53.65 48.41 -12.78
N THR A 14 -54.48 47.64 -12.08
CA THR A 14 -55.25 46.44 -12.52
C THR A 14 -54.93 45.71 -13.84
N SER A 15 -55.03 44.37 -13.72
CA SER A 15 -55.49 43.34 -14.67
C SER A 15 -54.38 42.48 -15.29
N ILE A 16 -54.20 41.22 -14.86
CA ILE A 16 -54.91 39.97 -15.25
C ILE A 16 -54.19 39.25 -16.41
N ASN A 17 -54.01 37.94 -16.22
CA ASN A 17 -53.58 36.88 -17.15
C ASN A 17 -52.07 36.70 -17.42
N GLY A 18 -51.57 35.55 -16.96
CA GLY A 18 -51.48 34.38 -17.84
C GLY A 18 -50.35 34.37 -18.86
N GLU A 19 -49.48 33.37 -18.71
CA GLU A 19 -48.43 32.86 -19.60
C GLU A 19 -47.00 33.41 -19.41
N GLU A 20 -46.07 32.45 -19.52
CA GLU A 20 -44.62 32.36 -19.26
C GLU A 20 -43.76 33.46 -19.97
N PRO A 21 -42.40 33.43 -20.02
CA PRO A 21 -41.41 32.45 -19.53
C PRO A 21 -40.14 33.08 -18.89
N TRP A 22 -39.25 32.19 -18.46
CA TRP A 22 -37.80 32.39 -18.21
C TRP A 22 -37.30 32.65 -16.78
N ILE A 23 -36.87 31.53 -16.17
CA ILE A 23 -35.57 31.39 -15.47
C ILE A 23 -35.38 32.17 -14.17
N LYS A 24 -35.37 31.43 -13.06
CA LYS A 24 -34.13 31.11 -12.34
C LYS A 24 -34.39 29.88 -11.46
N ASN A 25 -34.10 28.70 -12.00
CA ASN A 25 -33.80 27.54 -11.18
C ASN A 25 -32.76 27.98 -10.14
N PRO A 26 -32.93 27.68 -8.85
CA PRO A 26 -31.81 27.77 -7.93
C PRO A 26 -30.78 26.77 -8.47
N ILE A 27 -29.68 27.30 -9.02
CA ILE A 27 -28.50 26.49 -9.32
C ILE A 27 -28.15 25.86 -7.98
N PRO A 28 -28.23 24.52 -7.79
CA PRO A 28 -27.53 23.93 -6.68
C PRO A 28 -26.08 24.28 -6.96
N VAL A 29 -25.49 25.13 -6.12
CA VAL A 29 -24.05 25.31 -6.09
C VAL A 29 -23.53 23.94 -5.67
N GLN A 30 -23.33 23.07 -6.67
CA GLN A 30 -22.42 21.96 -6.56
C GLN A 30 -21.06 22.61 -6.40
N SER A 31 -20.73 22.99 -5.16
CA SER A 31 -19.35 23.00 -4.73
C SER A 31 -18.90 21.54 -4.64
N GLN A 32 -18.94 20.83 -5.77
CA GLN A 32 -17.87 19.91 -6.11
C GLN A 32 -16.65 20.80 -6.32
N ASN A 33 -16.15 21.35 -5.21
CA ASN A 33 -14.76 21.68 -5.12
C ASN A 33 -14.08 20.35 -5.42
N ASN A 34 -13.48 20.31 -6.61
CA ASN A 34 -12.29 19.59 -7.06
C ASN A 34 -11.21 19.45 -5.95
N ARG A 35 -11.60 18.91 -4.81
CA ARG A 35 -10.87 17.92 -4.08
C ARG A 35 -11.35 16.61 -4.72
N GLU A 36 -11.05 16.37 -5.99
CA GLU A 36 -10.00 15.37 -6.25
C GLU A 36 -9.19 15.18 -4.98
N SER A 37 -9.65 14.24 -4.18
CA SER A 37 -8.91 13.63 -3.10
C SER A 37 -7.67 13.04 -3.75
N ASN A 38 -6.70 13.91 -3.99
CA ASN A 38 -5.29 13.62 -4.17
C ASN A 38 -4.70 13.15 -2.83
N ASP A 39 -5.57 12.74 -1.90
CA ASP A 39 -5.39 11.62 -1.00
C ASP A 39 -5.11 10.38 -1.85
N ASN A 40 -3.93 10.37 -2.46
CA ASN A 40 -3.16 9.17 -2.72
C ASN A 40 -3.34 8.33 -1.47
N ALA A 41 -4.24 7.34 -1.52
CA ALA A 41 -4.72 6.65 -0.35
C ALA A 41 -3.49 6.07 0.34
N LYS A 42 -3.00 6.78 1.38
CA LYS A 42 -1.88 6.36 2.20
C LYS A 42 -2.40 5.21 3.02
N THR A 43 -2.46 4.05 2.37
CA THR A 43 -2.78 2.81 3.03
C THR A 43 -1.69 2.57 4.03
N SER A 44 -2.05 2.32 5.29
CA SER A 44 -1.07 1.97 6.30
C SER A 44 -0.38 0.66 5.88
N LEU A 45 0.83 0.79 5.36
CA LEU A 45 1.70 -0.31 4.97
C LEU A 45 2.43 -0.90 6.18
N PHE A 46 2.28 -0.30 7.35
CA PHE A 46 2.99 -0.70 8.57
C PHE A 46 2.70 -2.16 8.94
N GLY A 47 1.43 -2.57 8.88
CA GLY A 47 1.03 -3.95 9.16
C GLY A 47 1.79 -4.99 8.32
N PRO A 48 1.69 -4.94 6.97
CA PRO A 48 2.36 -5.91 6.10
C PRO A 48 3.87 -5.91 6.26
N LEU A 49 4.45 -4.72 6.38
CA LEU A 49 5.89 -4.56 6.48
C LEU A 49 6.42 -5.03 7.85
N PHE A 50 5.67 -4.81 8.93
CA PHE A 50 6.00 -5.31 10.26
C PHE A 50 5.97 -6.83 10.31
N LEU A 51 4.93 -7.45 9.74
CA LEU A 51 4.86 -8.91 9.61
C LEU A 51 6.08 -9.44 8.86
N TRP A 52 6.47 -8.78 7.78
CA TRP A 52 7.64 -9.17 7.00
C TRP A 52 8.92 -9.13 7.82
N ALA A 53 9.18 -8.01 8.50
CA ALA A 53 10.35 -7.82 9.33
C ALA A 53 10.39 -8.87 10.45
N LEU A 54 9.26 -9.10 11.12
CA LEU A 54 9.14 -10.07 12.20
C LEU A 54 9.45 -11.49 11.73
N VAL A 55 8.91 -11.91 10.58
CA VAL A 55 9.21 -13.24 10.02
C VAL A 55 10.69 -13.40 9.68
N ILE A 56 11.31 -12.38 9.09
CA ILE A 56 12.76 -12.41 8.78
C ILE A 56 13.59 -12.48 10.07
N ILE A 57 13.23 -11.73 11.11
CA ILE A 57 13.89 -11.78 12.42
C ILE A 57 13.77 -13.19 13.02
N ILE A 58 12.58 -13.80 12.98
CA ILE A 58 12.39 -15.19 13.43
C ILE A 58 13.30 -16.13 12.64
N GLY A 59 13.37 -15.98 11.32
CA GLY A 59 14.28 -16.75 10.47
C GLY A 59 15.74 -16.66 10.94
N ILE A 60 16.24 -15.45 11.21
CA ILE A 60 17.61 -15.22 11.70
C ILE A 60 17.82 -15.86 13.08
N VAL A 61 16.84 -15.72 13.99
CA VAL A 61 16.92 -16.31 15.33
C VAL A 61 17.00 -17.83 15.27
N LEU A 62 16.20 -18.46 14.41
CA LEU A 62 16.20 -19.91 14.22
C LEU A 62 17.47 -20.42 13.53
N GLU A 63 18.01 -19.64 12.59
CA GLU A 63 19.22 -20.02 11.84
C GLU A 63 20.51 -19.87 12.65
N VAL A 64 20.61 -18.79 13.43
CA VAL A 64 21.87 -18.35 14.05
C VAL A 64 21.80 -18.46 15.57
N VAL A 65 20.82 -17.80 16.17
CA VAL A 65 20.79 -17.59 17.63
C VAL A 65 20.48 -18.89 18.38
N ILE A 66 19.44 -19.62 17.98
CA ILE A 66 19.04 -20.86 18.66
C ILE A 66 20.12 -21.95 18.54
N PRO A 67 20.69 -22.23 17.34
CA PRO A 67 21.77 -23.21 17.23
C PRO A 67 23.01 -22.84 18.03
N ALA A 68 23.34 -21.55 18.13
CA ALA A 68 24.45 -21.07 18.96
C ALA A 68 24.18 -21.25 20.46
N LEU A 69 22.94 -21.08 20.92
CA LEU A 69 22.55 -21.24 22.33
C LEU A 69 22.40 -22.70 22.77
N LEU A 70 21.89 -23.58 21.90
CA LEU A 70 21.64 -25.00 22.21
C LEU A 70 22.93 -25.83 22.31
N GLY A 71 24.03 -25.38 21.70
CA GLY A 71 25.32 -26.08 21.75
C GLY A 71 25.32 -27.49 21.15
N LYS A 72 26.40 -28.25 21.38
CA LYS A 72 26.60 -29.57 20.76
C LYS A 72 25.69 -30.68 21.35
N SER A 73 25.24 -30.52 22.59
CA SER A 73 24.40 -31.53 23.28
C SER A 73 23.02 -31.70 22.66
N TYR A 74 22.54 -30.71 21.89
CA TYR A 74 21.25 -30.75 21.19
C TYR A 74 21.41 -30.60 19.67
N ALA A 75 22.49 -31.16 19.10
CA ALA A 75 22.83 -31.00 17.69
C ALA A 75 21.68 -31.32 16.71
N SER A 76 20.87 -32.34 17.00
CA SER A 76 19.71 -32.71 16.16
C SER A 76 18.61 -31.64 16.17
N SER A 77 18.30 -31.09 17.35
CA SER A 77 17.34 -29.99 17.50
C SER A 77 17.89 -28.70 16.87
N ALA A 78 19.17 -28.38 17.09
CA ALA A 78 19.84 -27.24 16.49
C ALA A 78 19.82 -27.30 14.95
N ALA A 79 20.06 -28.48 14.36
CA ALA A 79 19.96 -28.68 12.92
C ALA A 79 18.53 -28.48 12.39
N SER A 80 17.52 -28.92 13.15
CA SER A 80 16.11 -28.74 12.79
C SER A 80 15.71 -27.27 12.78
N TYR A 81 16.09 -26.49 13.81
CA TYR A 81 15.82 -25.05 13.85
C TYR A 81 16.53 -24.30 12.71
N LYS A 82 17.77 -24.69 12.40
CA LYS A 82 18.51 -24.17 11.26
C LYS A 82 17.84 -24.50 9.92
N ALA A 83 17.27 -25.69 9.75
CA ALA A 83 16.53 -26.02 8.53
C ALA A 83 15.28 -25.11 8.35
N ILE A 84 14.57 -24.83 9.45
CA ILE A 84 13.40 -23.94 9.44
C ILE A 84 13.81 -22.49 9.16
N GLY A 85 14.86 -22.00 9.83
CA GLY A 85 15.43 -20.68 9.60
C GLY A 85 15.83 -20.49 8.14
N ASN A 86 16.55 -21.45 7.57
CA ASN A 86 16.87 -21.46 6.15
C ASN A 86 15.63 -21.47 5.26
N TYR A 87 14.57 -22.21 5.56
CA TYR A 87 13.37 -22.20 4.74
C TYR A 87 12.71 -20.82 4.67
N ILE A 88 12.69 -20.10 5.79
CA ILE A 88 12.17 -18.73 5.90
C ILE A 88 13.06 -17.74 5.13
N LEU A 89 14.39 -17.89 5.23
CA LEU A 89 15.36 -16.96 4.67
C LEU A 89 15.75 -17.27 3.22
N ALA A 90 15.49 -18.48 2.74
CA ALA A 90 15.78 -18.94 1.38
C ALA A 90 14.57 -18.76 0.45
N LEU A 91 14.79 -19.12 -0.82
CA LEU A 91 13.84 -18.99 -1.94
C LEU A 91 12.35 -19.23 -1.60
N PRO A 92 11.97 -20.32 -0.89
CA PRO A 92 10.56 -20.56 -0.57
C PRO A 92 9.94 -19.42 0.27
N GLY A 93 10.56 -19.04 1.39
CA GLY A 93 10.10 -17.92 2.21
C GLY A 93 10.22 -16.57 1.48
N VAL A 94 11.29 -16.41 0.70
CA VAL A 94 11.58 -15.22 -0.11
C VAL A 94 10.55 -14.96 -1.22
N ILE A 95 9.82 -15.98 -1.69
CA ILE A 95 8.76 -15.84 -2.71
C ILE A 95 7.37 -15.76 -2.04
N ILE A 96 7.10 -16.63 -1.07
CA ILE A 96 5.78 -16.73 -0.43
C ILE A 96 5.44 -15.46 0.37
N LEU A 97 6.40 -14.92 1.13
CA LEU A 97 6.17 -13.71 1.93
C LEU A 97 5.78 -12.48 1.07
N PRO A 98 6.52 -12.15 -0.01
CA PRO A 98 6.11 -11.07 -0.89
C PRO A 98 4.72 -11.27 -1.48
N LEU A 99 4.34 -12.50 -1.87
CA LEU A 99 2.98 -12.78 -2.38
C LEU A 99 1.90 -12.42 -1.35
N ILE A 100 2.02 -12.91 -0.11
CA ILE A 100 1.05 -12.63 0.97
C ILE A 100 0.90 -11.13 1.18
N ILE A 101 2.03 -10.42 1.22
CA ILE A 101 2.08 -8.97 1.43
C ILE A 101 1.47 -8.22 0.25
N SER A 102 1.76 -8.64 -0.98
CA SER A 102 1.20 -8.04 -2.19
C SER A 102 -0.31 -8.12 -2.21
N VAL A 103 -0.86 -9.29 -1.85
CA VAL A 103 -2.31 -9.50 -1.78
C VAL A 103 -2.92 -8.61 -0.71
N TRP A 104 -2.29 -8.53 0.48
CA TRP A 104 -2.83 -7.73 1.56
C TRP A 104 -2.80 -6.23 1.27
N ILE A 105 -1.70 -5.72 0.72
CA ILE A 105 -1.58 -4.32 0.31
C ILE A 105 -2.55 -4.03 -0.84
N GLY A 106 -2.56 -4.88 -1.87
CA GLY A 106 -3.42 -4.73 -3.03
C GLY A 106 -4.89 -4.66 -2.66
N HIS A 107 -5.35 -5.54 -1.77
CA HIS A 107 -6.73 -5.54 -1.28
C HIS A 107 -7.09 -4.20 -0.62
N ARG A 108 -6.27 -3.74 0.33
CA ARG A 108 -6.51 -2.47 1.04
C ARG A 108 -6.43 -1.25 0.15
N VAL A 109 -5.61 -1.29 -0.90
CA VAL A 109 -5.55 -0.22 -1.89
C VAL A 109 -6.81 -0.22 -2.74
N GLY A 110 -7.27 -1.39 -3.20
CA GLY A 110 -8.50 -1.53 -3.98
C GLY A 110 -9.74 -1.09 -3.19
N GLU A 111 -9.89 -1.49 -1.93
CA GLU A 111 -11.03 -1.06 -1.07
C GLU A 111 -11.13 0.45 -0.86
N LYS A 112 -10.01 1.17 -1.01
CA LYS A 112 -9.93 2.62 -0.78
C LYS A 112 -9.90 3.43 -2.06
N SER A 113 -9.90 2.75 -3.19
CA SER A 113 -9.88 3.42 -4.49
C SER A 113 -11.30 3.82 -4.87
N SER A 114 -11.40 4.84 -5.71
CA SER A 114 -12.67 5.39 -6.21
C SER A 114 -12.83 5.18 -7.72
N SER A 115 -11.83 4.58 -8.34
CA SER A 115 -11.79 4.23 -9.75
C SER A 115 -10.62 3.27 -10.02
N VAL A 116 -10.73 2.50 -11.10
CA VAL A 116 -9.65 1.62 -11.59
C VAL A 116 -8.35 2.38 -11.85
N ALA A 117 -8.43 3.61 -12.36
CA ALA A 117 -7.26 4.45 -12.61
C ALA A 117 -6.55 4.85 -11.30
N ASN A 118 -7.32 5.17 -10.25
CA ASN A 118 -6.79 5.48 -8.92
C ASN A 118 -6.22 4.24 -8.23
N ALA A 119 -6.85 3.07 -8.40
CA ALA A 119 -6.37 1.78 -7.92
C ALA A 119 -5.02 1.41 -8.56
N LEU A 120 -4.88 1.63 -9.87
CA LEU A 120 -3.62 1.39 -10.59
C LEU A 120 -2.49 2.28 -10.06
N LYS A 121 -2.71 3.60 -9.98
CA LYS A 121 -1.71 4.56 -9.49
C LYS A 121 -1.33 4.29 -8.04
N SER A 122 -2.32 4.11 -7.17
CA SER A 122 -2.10 3.84 -5.75
C SER A 122 -1.44 2.48 -5.54
N GLY A 123 -1.83 1.46 -6.32
CA GLY A 123 -1.24 0.13 -6.26
C GLY A 123 0.23 0.15 -6.66
N LEU A 124 0.58 0.88 -7.72
CA LEU A 124 1.96 1.07 -8.15
C LEU A 124 2.79 1.79 -7.07
N LEU A 125 2.29 2.91 -6.54
CA LEU A 125 3.02 3.69 -5.54
C LEU A 125 3.27 2.88 -4.26
N ASN A 126 2.24 2.21 -3.75
CA ASN A 126 2.34 1.39 -2.54
C ASN A 126 3.19 0.13 -2.78
N GLY A 127 3.08 -0.49 -3.96
CA GLY A 127 3.90 -1.64 -4.35
C GLY A 127 5.39 -1.29 -4.46
N VAL A 128 5.72 -0.17 -5.10
CA VAL A 128 7.10 0.34 -5.18
C VAL A 128 7.64 0.66 -3.78
N TYR A 129 6.89 1.38 -2.95
CA TYR A 129 7.30 1.67 -1.58
C TYR A 129 7.56 0.39 -0.78
N ALA A 130 6.63 -0.58 -0.82
CA ALA A 130 6.79 -1.84 -0.12
C ALA A 130 8.01 -2.64 -0.62
N SER A 131 8.28 -2.61 -1.94
CA SER A 131 9.45 -3.27 -2.52
C SER A 131 10.78 -2.63 -2.09
N ILE A 132 10.82 -1.30 -1.90
CA ILE A 132 12.01 -0.62 -1.40
C ILE A 132 12.28 -1.04 0.05
N VAL A 133 11.24 -1.01 0.90
CA VAL A 133 11.36 -1.43 2.29
C VAL A 133 11.82 -2.89 2.37
N TYR A 134 11.27 -3.76 1.53
CA TYR A 134 11.74 -5.14 1.40
C TYR A 134 13.22 -5.24 1.07
N GLY A 135 13.67 -4.53 0.04
CA GLY A 135 15.07 -4.55 -0.40
C GLY A 135 16.01 -4.16 0.74
N VAL A 136 15.63 -3.16 1.55
CA VAL A 136 16.39 -2.76 2.74
C VAL A 136 16.42 -3.87 3.80
N ILE A 137 15.27 -4.48 4.12
CA ILE A 137 15.21 -5.55 5.12
C ILE A 137 16.06 -6.75 4.69
N ILE A 138 15.94 -7.18 3.43
CA ILE A 138 16.75 -8.27 2.88
C ILE A 138 18.23 -7.93 2.86
N PHE A 139 18.58 -6.70 2.47
CA PHE A 139 19.97 -6.26 2.49
C PHE A 139 20.57 -6.39 3.90
N VAL A 140 19.86 -5.92 4.93
CA VAL A 140 20.30 -6.06 6.33
C VAL A 140 20.39 -7.52 6.75
N ALA A 141 19.39 -8.34 6.42
CA ALA A 141 19.39 -9.76 6.74
C ALA A 141 20.57 -10.50 6.09
N GLN A 142 20.86 -10.21 4.82
CA GLN A 142 21.98 -10.81 4.09
C GLN A 142 23.34 -10.34 4.62
N LEU A 143 23.47 -9.08 5.03
CA LEU A 143 24.66 -8.63 5.76
C LEU A 143 24.86 -9.46 7.03
N MET A 144 23.82 -9.61 7.85
CA MET A 144 23.90 -10.39 9.08
C MET A 144 24.32 -11.84 8.81
N LEU A 145 23.68 -12.51 7.83
CA LEU A 145 24.03 -13.89 7.47
C LEU A 145 25.48 -14.02 6.98
N LYS A 146 25.95 -13.09 6.15
CA LYS A 146 27.33 -13.08 5.63
C LYS A 146 28.38 -12.97 6.75
N TYR A 147 28.10 -12.22 7.82
CA TYR A 147 29.03 -12.05 8.94
C TYR A 147 28.90 -13.11 10.04
N THR A 148 27.78 -13.82 10.11
CA THR A 148 27.51 -14.80 11.18
C THR A 148 27.60 -16.25 10.73
N THR A 149 27.54 -16.52 9.43
CA THR A 149 27.51 -17.87 8.87
C THR A 149 28.36 -17.94 7.61
N SER A 150 28.74 -19.15 7.18
CA SER A 150 29.32 -19.37 5.84
C SER A 150 28.29 -19.27 4.70
N TYR A 151 27.12 -18.66 4.94
CA TYR A 151 26.08 -18.49 3.94
C TYR A 151 26.51 -17.42 2.93
N ALA A 152 27.06 -17.88 1.80
CA ALA A 152 27.47 -17.03 0.69
C ALA A 152 26.61 -17.36 -0.54
N LEU A 153 25.53 -16.59 -0.74
CA LEU A 153 24.88 -16.55 -2.04
C LEU A 153 25.80 -15.83 -3.03
N THR A 154 25.85 -16.33 -4.26
CA THR A 154 26.49 -15.57 -5.35
C THR A 154 25.74 -14.27 -5.57
N THR A 155 26.45 -13.19 -5.92
CA THR A 155 25.84 -11.87 -6.13
C THR A 155 24.71 -11.92 -7.17
N SER A 156 24.89 -12.70 -8.24
CA SER A 156 23.87 -12.88 -9.28
C SER A 156 22.61 -13.59 -8.76
N PHE A 157 22.78 -14.60 -7.92
CA PHE A 157 21.65 -15.31 -7.33
C PHE A 157 20.89 -14.43 -6.34
N LEU A 158 21.61 -13.72 -5.47
CA LEU A 158 21.02 -12.76 -4.52
C LEU A 158 20.23 -11.68 -5.26
N LEU A 159 20.84 -11.05 -6.27
CA LEU A 159 20.20 -9.96 -7.00
C LEU A 159 18.96 -10.42 -7.75
N ARG A 160 19.01 -11.58 -8.41
CA ARG A 160 17.89 -12.06 -9.24
C ARG A 160 16.77 -12.68 -8.41
N TYR A 161 17.11 -13.63 -7.56
CA TYR A 161 16.13 -14.50 -6.91
C TYR A 161 15.72 -14.02 -5.52
N VAL A 162 16.56 -13.24 -4.85
CA VAL A 162 16.28 -12.75 -3.49
C VAL A 162 15.85 -11.28 -3.49
N VAL A 163 16.23 -10.51 -4.50
CA VAL A 163 15.86 -9.09 -4.61
C VAL A 163 14.87 -8.86 -5.75
N ALA A 164 15.30 -9.02 -7.00
CA ALA A 164 14.53 -8.57 -8.16
C ALA A 164 13.19 -9.30 -8.34
N ILE A 165 13.18 -10.64 -8.30
CA ILE A 165 11.94 -11.42 -8.46
C ILE A 165 10.92 -11.09 -7.35
N PRO A 166 11.27 -11.17 -6.06
CA PRO A 166 10.37 -10.78 -4.97
C PRO A 166 9.85 -9.34 -5.08
N MET A 167 10.72 -8.37 -5.40
CA MET A 167 10.29 -6.99 -5.61
C MET A 167 9.30 -6.85 -6.76
N ALA A 168 9.56 -7.54 -7.88
CA ALA A 168 8.64 -7.56 -9.02
C ALA A 168 7.30 -8.20 -8.65
N ILE A 169 7.30 -9.27 -7.86
CA ILE A 169 6.08 -9.87 -7.31
C ILE A 169 5.30 -8.82 -6.52
N VAL A 170 5.95 -8.10 -5.59
CA VAL A 170 5.29 -7.06 -4.80
C VAL A 170 4.63 -6.01 -5.67
N ILE A 171 5.36 -5.47 -6.63
CA ILE A 171 4.85 -4.39 -7.48
C ILE A 171 3.68 -4.91 -8.33
N VAL A 172 3.88 -6.00 -9.07
CA VAL A 172 2.90 -6.51 -10.04
C VAL A 172 1.65 -7.02 -9.34
N PHE A 173 1.78 -7.85 -8.31
CA PHE A 173 0.62 -8.41 -7.63
C PHE A 173 -0.16 -7.36 -6.83
N THR A 174 0.52 -6.38 -6.23
CA THR A 174 -0.19 -5.28 -5.55
C THR A 174 -1.09 -4.54 -6.54
N ILE A 175 -0.60 -4.27 -7.75
CA ILE A 175 -1.38 -3.60 -8.80
C ILE A 175 -2.55 -4.48 -9.25
N ILE A 176 -2.28 -5.74 -9.61
CA ILE A 176 -3.31 -6.66 -10.09
C ILE A 176 -4.43 -6.81 -9.06
N ILE A 177 -4.08 -7.05 -7.79
CA ILE A 177 -5.07 -7.26 -6.73
C ILE A 177 -5.83 -5.96 -6.44
N ALA A 178 -5.17 -4.80 -6.44
CA ALA A 178 -5.85 -3.52 -6.25
C ALA A 178 -6.90 -3.25 -7.33
N VAL A 179 -6.55 -3.48 -8.60
CA VAL A 179 -7.45 -3.30 -9.74
C VAL A 179 -8.59 -4.31 -9.71
N LEU A 180 -8.30 -5.59 -9.46
CA LEU A 180 -9.33 -6.63 -9.34
C LEU A 180 -10.31 -6.34 -8.20
N ASN A 181 -9.81 -5.85 -7.07
CA ASN A 181 -10.66 -5.56 -5.93
C ASN A 181 -11.54 -4.32 -6.18
N GLU A 182 -11.00 -3.28 -6.82
CA GLU A 182 -11.78 -2.13 -7.26
C GLU A 182 -12.89 -2.54 -8.23
N MET A 183 -12.60 -3.36 -9.26
CA MET A 183 -13.62 -3.80 -10.23
C MET A 183 -14.75 -4.63 -9.62
N ARG A 184 -14.55 -5.17 -8.41
CA ARG A 184 -15.56 -5.93 -7.69
C ARG A 184 -16.53 -5.03 -6.90
N HIS A 185 -16.10 -3.83 -6.56
CA HIS A 185 -16.88 -2.85 -5.81
C HIS A 185 -17.59 -1.87 -6.75
#